data_AF-A0A924GH50-F1
#
_entry.id   AF-A0A924GH50-F1
#
_cell.length_a   1.000
_cell.length_b   1.000
_cell.length_c   1.000
_cell.angle_alpha   90.00
_cell.angle_beta   90.00
_cell.angle_gamma   90.00
#
_symmetry.space_group_name_H-M   'P 1'
#
loop_
_entity.id
_entity.type
_entity.pdbx_description
1 polymer ?
#
loop_
_entity_poly.entity_id
_entity_poly.type
_entity_poly.pdbx_seq_one_letter_code
_entity_poly.pdbx_strand_id
1 'polypeptide(L)'
;MDDRFVVAAPNGADSRQKWEQSNSNAAVRSVLDGANMDWAVPHSFRRIVTSMLHEAGIPLVRIADQLVHADPSMTARVYLGRDLKGE
;
A
#
# COMPACT_ATOMS: atom_id res chain seq x y z
N MET A 1 0.23 -22.63 14.83
CA MET A 1 0.57 -21.60 13.83
C MET A 1 1.91 -21.01 14.26
N ASP A 2 2.86 -20.86 13.35
CA ASP A 2 4.18 -20.28 13.67
C ASP A 2 4.01 -18.80 13.99
N ASP A 3 4.47 -18.35 15.17
CA ASP A 3 4.26 -17.00 15.70
C ASP A 3 5.37 -16.01 15.27
N ARG A 4 6.01 -16.29 14.13
CA ARG A 4 7.09 -15.48 13.57
C ARG A 4 6.55 -14.51 12.53
N PHE A 5 7.02 -13.27 12.57
CA PHE A 5 6.72 -12.29 11.54
C PHE A 5 7.56 -12.56 10.30
N VAL A 6 6.93 -12.51 9.12
CA VAL A 6 7.62 -12.53 7.82
C VAL A 6 8.55 -11.32 7.69
N VAL A 7 8.14 -10.19 8.26
CA VAL A 7 8.91 -8.94 8.33
C VAL A 7 9.03 -8.54 9.80
N ALA A 8 10.09 -9.02 10.45
CA ALA A 8 10.41 -8.73 11.84
C ALA A 8 11.26 -7.44 11.96
N ALA A 9 11.39 -6.92 13.18
CA ALA A 9 12.28 -5.78 13.43
C ALA A 9 13.73 -6.12 13.03
N PRO A 10 14.43 -5.28 12.26
CA PRO A 10 15.74 -5.61 11.69
C PRO A 10 16.84 -5.79 12.75
N ASN A 11 16.67 -5.16 13.91
CA ASN A 11 17.59 -5.27 15.04
C ASN A 11 17.15 -6.34 16.06
N GLY A 12 16.01 -7.00 15.84
CA GLY A 12 15.55 -8.10 16.67
C GLY A 12 16.25 -9.38 16.24
N ALA A 13 17.11 -9.95 17.09
CA ALA A 13 17.59 -11.32 16.94
C ALA A 13 16.44 -12.36 16.95
N ASP A 14 15.22 -11.91 17.29
CA ASP A 14 14.01 -12.71 17.35
C ASP A 14 13.01 -12.28 16.27
N SER A 15 12.76 -13.19 15.32
CA SER A 15 11.71 -13.07 14.30
C SER A 15 10.29 -12.95 14.86
N ARG A 16 10.08 -13.15 16.16
CA ARG A 16 8.80 -12.91 16.86
C ARG A 16 8.61 -11.45 17.26
N GLN A 17 9.63 -10.61 17.15
CA GLN A 17 9.49 -9.19 17.42
C GLN A 17 8.87 -8.46 16.23
N LYS A 18 7.70 -7.86 16.45
CA LYS A 18 7.03 -7.01 15.46
C LYS A 18 7.90 -5.80 15.13
N TRP A 19 8.02 -5.47 13.86
CA TRP A 19 8.59 -4.18 13.46
C TRP A 19 7.58 -3.06 13.75
N GLU A 20 7.92 -2.19 14.70
CA GLU A 20 7.11 -1.03 15.02
C GLU A 20 6.88 -0.12 13.80
N GLN A 21 5.65 0.38 13.68
CA GLN A 21 5.21 1.13 12.50
C GLN A 21 6.01 2.43 12.29
N SER A 22 6.33 3.15 13.37
CA SER A 22 7.15 4.37 13.28
C SER A 22 8.56 4.07 12.76
N ASN A 23 9.17 2.97 13.22
CA ASN A 23 10.49 2.54 12.81
C ASN A 23 10.51 2.06 11.36
N SER A 24 9.49 1.30 10.93
CA SER A 24 9.40 0.83 9.54
C SER A 24 9.10 1.98 8.58
N ASN A 25 8.25 2.92 8.98
CA ASN A 25 8.01 4.15 8.21
C ASN A 25 9.28 5.00 8.07
N ALA A 26 10.08 5.15 9.14
CA ALA A 26 11.34 5.87 9.08
C ALA A 26 12.35 5.20 8.12
N ALA A 27 12.45 3.86 8.16
CA ALA A 27 13.31 3.11 7.25
C ALA A 27 12.88 3.27 5.79
N VAL A 28 11.57 3.13 5.49
CA VAL A 28 11.04 3.38 4.14
C VAL A 28 11.29 4.81 3.71
N ARG A 29 11.07 5.78 4.61
CA ARG A 29 11.28 7.20 4.30
C ARG A 29 12.73 7.50 3.91
N SER A 30 13.70 6.94 4.64
CA SER A 30 15.12 7.10 4.31
C SER A 30 15.47 6.62 2.91
N VAL A 31 14.88 5.51 2.45
CA VAL A 31 15.09 5.01 1.09
C VAL A 31 14.47 5.93 0.05
N LEU A 32 13.25 6.43 0.30
CA LEU A 32 12.55 7.36 -0.60
C LEU A 32 13.27 8.71 -0.71
N ASP A 33 13.81 9.21 0.40
CA ASP A 33 14.64 10.42 0.41
C ASP A 33 15.89 10.25 -0.44
N GLY A 34 16.60 9.12 -0.30
CA GLY A 34 17.75 8.79 -1.13
C GLY A 34 17.41 8.65 -2.63
N ALA A 35 16.14 8.38 -2.95
CA ALA A 35 15.64 8.28 -4.32
C ALA A 35 15.03 9.59 -4.86
N ASN A 36 15.12 10.71 -4.11
CA ASN A 36 14.45 11.98 -4.42
C ASN A 36 12.93 11.83 -4.63
N MET A 37 12.28 10.93 -3.90
CA MET A 37 10.83 10.70 -3.93
C MET A 37 10.18 11.28 -2.67
N ASP A 38 10.36 12.58 -2.48
CA ASP A 38 9.90 13.31 -1.30
C ASP A 38 8.37 13.28 -1.11
N TRP A 39 7.62 13.25 -2.21
CA TRP A 39 6.17 13.10 -2.24
C TRP A 39 5.66 11.70 -1.89
N ALA A 40 6.52 10.68 -1.89
CA ALA A 40 6.11 9.28 -1.76
C ALA A 40 6.00 8.84 -0.29
N VAL A 41 4.97 8.05 -0.01
CA VAL A 41 4.74 7.34 1.26
C VAL A 41 4.24 5.93 0.95
N PRO A 42 4.19 4.98 1.92
CA PRO A 42 3.67 3.63 1.67
C PRO A 42 2.31 3.59 0.96
N HIS A 43 1.42 4.53 1.28
CA HIS A 43 0.10 4.63 0.63
C HIS A 43 0.18 5.01 -0.86
N SER A 44 1.22 5.75 -1.29
CA SER A 44 1.44 6.12 -2.68
C SER A 44 1.64 4.87 -3.55
N PHE A 45 2.41 3.89 -3.08
CA PHE A 45 2.62 2.62 -3.79
C PHE A 45 1.31 1.87 -4.03
N ARG A 46 0.42 1.88 -3.03
CA ARG A 46 -0.89 1.25 -3.16
C ARG A 46 -1.73 1.92 -4.26
N ARG A 47 -1.69 3.25 -4.37
CA ARG A 47 -2.34 3.99 -5.47
C ARG A 47 -1.71 3.70 -6.83
N ILE A 48 -0.38 3.66 -6.91
CA ILE A 48 0.35 3.34 -8.17
C ILE A 48 -0.10 1.97 -8.69
N VAL A 49 -0.14 0.95 -7.83
CA VAL A 49 -0.61 -0.39 -8.22
C VAL A 49 -2.07 -0.35 -8.70
N THR A 50 -2.95 0.40 -8.03
CA THR A 50 -4.33 0.57 -8.50
C THR A 50 -4.39 1.17 -9.90
N SER A 51 -3.61 2.24 -10.16
CA SER A 51 -3.55 2.88 -11.49
C SER A 51 -3.03 1.92 -12.55
N MET A 52 -1.96 1.17 -12.28
CA MET A 52 -1.41 0.17 -13.19
C MET A 52 -2.42 -0.93 -13.53
N LEU A 53 -3.11 -1.47 -12.52
CA LEU A 53 -4.12 -2.51 -12.75
C LEU A 53 -5.31 -1.99 -13.55
N HIS A 54 -5.74 -0.74 -13.29
CA HIS A 54 -6.80 -0.12 -14.06
C HIS A 54 -6.38 0.12 -15.51
N GLU A 55 -5.18 0.65 -15.75
CA GLU A 55 -4.62 0.85 -17.10
C GLU A 55 -4.49 -0.46 -17.88
N ALA A 56 -4.18 -1.56 -17.19
CA ALA A 56 -4.18 -2.91 -17.76
C ALA A 56 -5.59 -3.48 -18.04
N GLY A 57 -6.67 -2.71 -17.79
CA GLY A 57 -8.04 -3.13 -18.03
C GLY A 57 -8.59 -4.15 -17.04
N ILE A 58 -7.94 -4.32 -15.87
CA ILE A 58 -8.43 -5.23 -14.85
C ILE A 58 -9.76 -4.71 -14.28
N PRO A 59 -10.80 -5.56 -14.12
CA PRO A 59 -12.08 -5.11 -13.59
C PRO A 59 -11.96 -4.46 -12.21
N LEU A 60 -12.66 -3.33 -12.00
CA LEU A 60 -12.61 -2.55 -10.76
C LEU A 60 -12.88 -3.39 -9.50
N VAL A 61 -13.78 -4.37 -9.58
CA VAL A 61 -14.10 -5.29 -8.48
C VAL A 61 -12.89 -6.14 -8.11
N ARG A 62 -12.13 -6.65 -9.10
CA ARG A 62 -10.92 -7.45 -8.84
C ARG A 62 -9.80 -6.61 -8.23
N ILE A 63 -9.70 -5.35 -8.65
CA ILE A 63 -8.78 -4.39 -8.01
C ILE A 63 -9.22 -4.13 -6.57
N ALA A 64 -10.51 -3.93 -6.32
CA ALA A 64 -11.07 -3.73 -4.99
C ALA A 64 -10.80 -4.95 -4.07
N ASP A 65 -10.94 -6.18 -4.58
CA ASP A 65 -10.63 -7.41 -3.86
C ASP A 65 -9.16 -7.46 -3.43
N GLN A 66 -8.23 -7.13 -4.33
CA GLN A 66 -6.79 -7.06 -4.02
C GLN A 66 -6.47 -6.00 -2.95
N LEU A 67 -7.24 -4.91 -2.96
CA LEU A 67 -7.12 -3.85 -1.98
C LEU A 67 -7.93 -4.15 -0.71
N VAL A 68 -8.71 -5.23 -0.63
CA VAL A 68 -9.58 -5.51 0.51
C VAL A 68 -10.56 -4.35 0.77
N HIS A 69 -11.10 -3.76 -0.30
CA HIS A 69 -12.17 -2.77 -0.20
C HIS A 69 -13.53 -3.48 -0.32
N ALA A 70 -14.37 -3.34 0.71
CA ALA A 70 -15.72 -3.90 0.68
C ALA A 70 -16.62 -3.27 -0.40
N ASP A 71 -16.37 -2.00 -0.73
CA ASP A 71 -17.09 -1.25 -1.77
C ASP A 71 -16.13 -0.89 -2.93
N PRO A 72 -16.31 -1.47 -4.14
CA PRO A 72 -15.52 -1.14 -5.32
C PRO A 72 -15.57 0.33 -5.73
N SER A 73 -16.65 1.05 -5.41
CA SER A 73 -16.77 2.49 -5.70
C SER A 73 -15.70 3.31 -4.95
N MET A 74 -15.27 2.84 -3.77
CA MET A 74 -14.18 3.44 -3.00
C MET A 74 -12.86 3.41 -3.78
N THR A 75 -12.58 2.32 -4.49
CA THR A 75 -11.38 2.19 -5.33
C THR A 75 -11.38 3.24 -6.43
N ALA A 76 -12.50 3.41 -7.14
CA ALA A 76 -12.63 4.44 -8.18
C ALA A 76 -12.46 5.85 -7.61
N ARG A 77 -13.18 6.18 -6.53
CA ARG A 77 -13.19 7.53 -5.96
C ARG A 77 -11.87 7.90 -5.27
N VAL A 78 -11.37 7.03 -4.40
CA VAL A 78 -10.23 7.33 -3.52
C VAL A 78 -8.90 6.98 -4.17
N TYR A 79 -8.81 5.89 -4.93
CA TYR A 79 -7.53 5.43 -5.47
C TYR A 79 -7.31 5.83 -6.92
N LEU A 80 -8.38 6.02 -7.70
CA LEU A 80 -8.30 6.45 -9.10
C LEU A 80 -8.71 7.92 -9.31
N GLY A 81 -9.17 8.61 -8.26
CA GLY A 81 -9.62 10.01 -8.35
C GLY A 81 -10.81 10.22 -9.29
N ARG A 82 -11.59 9.18 -9.56
CA ARG A 82 -12.79 9.26 -10.41
C ARG A 82 -13.98 9.59 -9.51
N ASP A 83 -14.40 10.84 -9.51
CA ASP A 83 -15.66 11.20 -8.87
C ASP A 83 -16.80 10.62 -9.71
N LEU A 84 -17.43 9.55 -9.23
CA LEU A 84 -18.60 8.94 -9.84
C LEU A 84 -19.84 9.76 -9.47
N LYS A 85 -19.83 11.07 -9.70
CA LYS A 85 -21.08 11.83 -9.78
C LYS A 85 -21.71 11.44 -11.11
N GLY A 86 -22.80 10.69 -11.03
CA GLY A 86 -23.58 10.35 -12.22
C GLY A 86 -23.95 11.63 -12.97
N GLU A 87 -23.88 11.57 -14.30
CA GLU A 87 -24.59 12.52 -15.15
C GLU A 87 -26.10 12.43 -14.92
#